data_AF-A0A256H2H1-F1
#
_entry.id   AF-A0A256H2H1-F1
#
_cell.length_a   1.000
_cell.length_b   1.000
_cell.length_c   1.000
_cell.angle_alpha   90.00
_cell.angle_beta   90.00
_cell.angle_gamma   90.00
#
_symmetry.space_group_name_H-M   'P 1'
#
loop_
_entity.id
_entity.type
_entity.pdbx_description
1 polymer ?
#
loop_
_entity_poly.entity_id
_entity_poly.type
_entity_poly.pdbx_seq_one_letter_code
_entity_poly.pdbx_strand_id
1 'polypeptide(L)'
;MYLRLIIQLVGGAGALFSFGSIWPYYPAIGSVGTLVALFVAGLGWVVSIDDAIEHATALPTPLDELWKRIVYPVVAQIEEQSR
;
A
#
# COMPACT_ATOMS: atom_id res chain seq x y z
N MET A 1 6.27 5.04 17.52
CA MET A 1 5.66 5.27 16.20
C MET A 1 6.57 4.80 15.06
N TYR A 2 7.84 5.24 15.01
CA TYR A 2 8.80 4.87 13.96
C TYR A 2 9.13 3.37 13.82
N LEU A 3 9.04 2.58 14.89
CA LEU A 3 9.34 1.15 14.84
C LEU A 3 8.46 0.39 13.83
N ARG A 4 7.15 0.70 13.74
CA ARG A 4 6.24 0.06 12.78
C ARG A 4 6.62 0.40 11.34
N LEU A 5 6.89 1.68 11.08
CA LEU A 5 7.32 2.16 9.76
C LEU A 5 8.66 1.55 9.33
N ILE A 6 9.63 1.46 10.24
CA ILE A 6 10.93 0.82 9.99
C ILE A 6 10.76 -0.67 9.70
N ILE A 7 9.95 -1.39 10.49
CA ILE A 7 9.68 -2.82 10.26
C ILE A 7 9.05 -3.05 8.89
N GLN A 8 8.09 -2.20 8.49
CA GLN A 8 7.48 -2.33 7.17
C GLN A 8 8.47 -1.99 6.04
N LEU A 9 9.35 -0.97 6.21
CA LEU A 9 10.42 -0.63 5.25
C LEU A 9 11.39 -1.76 5.04
N VAL A 10 11.90 -2.31 6.13
CA VAL A 10 12.87 -3.40 6.08
C VAL A 10 12.21 -4.68 5.57
N GLY A 11 11.00 -4.99 6.04
CA GLY A 11 10.25 -6.18 5.62
C GLY A 11 9.85 -6.14 4.14
N GLY A 12 9.30 -5.01 3.68
CA GLY A 12 8.88 -4.83 2.29
C GLY A 12 10.07 -4.84 1.31
N ALA A 13 11.14 -4.11 1.62
CA ALA A 13 12.35 -4.12 0.82
C ALA A 13 13.00 -5.51 0.81
N GLY A 14 13.06 -6.19 1.96
CA GLY A 14 13.57 -7.56 2.06
C GLY A 14 12.74 -8.57 1.27
N ALA A 15 11.41 -8.44 1.27
CA ALA A 15 10.52 -9.29 0.50
C ALA A 15 10.71 -9.11 -1.02
N LEU A 16 10.80 -7.86 -1.50
CA LEU A 16 11.05 -7.55 -2.91
C LEU A 16 12.43 -8.04 -3.36
N PHE A 17 13.46 -7.82 -2.54
CA PHE A 17 14.81 -8.31 -2.81
C PHE A 17 14.85 -9.83 -2.88
N SER A 18 14.26 -10.50 -1.87
CA SER A 18 14.21 -11.96 -1.81
C SER A 18 13.49 -12.53 -3.03
N PHE A 19 12.31 -11.99 -3.37
CA PHE A 19 11.57 -12.38 -4.58
C PHE A 19 12.41 -12.15 -5.84
N GLY A 20 12.99 -10.96 -6.01
CA GLY A 20 13.86 -10.62 -7.14
C GLY A 20 15.05 -11.56 -7.32
N SER A 21 15.58 -12.12 -6.23
CA SER A 21 16.72 -13.06 -6.27
C SER A 21 16.34 -14.49 -6.66
N ILE A 22 15.08 -14.91 -6.50
CA ILE A 22 14.66 -16.31 -6.68
C ILE A 22 13.56 -16.53 -7.71
N TRP A 23 12.81 -15.49 -8.10
CA TRP A 23 11.64 -15.64 -8.98
C TRP A 23 11.90 -16.32 -10.33
N PRO A 24 13.10 -16.26 -10.96
CA PRO A 24 13.32 -16.95 -12.24
C PRO A 24 13.26 -18.48 -12.13
N TYR A 25 13.35 -19.03 -10.91
CA TYR A 25 13.30 -20.48 -10.66
C TYR A 25 11.87 -21.02 -10.42
N TYR A 26 10.85 -20.15 -10.43
CA TYR A 26 9.46 -20.53 -10.17
C TYR A 26 8.58 -20.48 -11.44
N PRO A 27 7.47 -21.24 -11.48
CA PRO A 27 6.51 -21.17 -12.58
C PRO A 27 5.98 -19.75 -12.78
N ALA A 28 5.86 -19.33 -14.04
CA ALA A 28 5.47 -17.96 -14.41
C ALA A 28 4.14 -17.51 -13.77
N ILE A 29 3.15 -18.41 -13.68
CA ILE A 29 1.85 -18.12 -13.06
C ILE A 29 2.01 -17.75 -11.57
N GLY A 30 2.87 -18.48 -10.85
CA GLY A 30 3.17 -18.19 -9.44
C GLY A 30 3.85 -16.83 -9.28
N SER A 31 4.87 -16.55 -10.10
CA SER A 31 5.61 -15.30 -10.08
C SER A 31 4.73 -14.08 -10.42
N VAL A 32 3.85 -14.21 -11.41
CA VAL A 32 2.87 -13.17 -11.76
C VAL A 32 1.89 -12.94 -10.61
N GLY A 33 1.37 -14.02 -9.99
CA GLY A 33 0.52 -13.92 -8.82
C GLY A 33 1.20 -13.19 -7.66
N THR A 34 2.47 -13.49 -7.40
CA THR A 34 3.27 -12.80 -6.38
C THR A 34 3.47 -11.32 -6.72
N LEU A 35 3.74 -10.97 -7.99
CA LEU A 35 3.88 -9.58 -8.41
C LEU A 35 2.59 -8.78 -8.23
N VAL A 36 1.44 -9.36 -8.57
CA VAL A 36 0.13 -8.74 -8.33
C VAL A 36 -0.11 -8.53 -6.84
N ALA A 37 0.19 -9.54 -6.02
CA ALA A 37 0.05 -9.43 -4.57
C ALA A 37 1.00 -8.36 -3.97
N LEU A 38 2.25 -8.31 -4.43
CA LEU A 38 3.22 -7.29 -4.04
C LEU A 38 2.80 -5.89 -4.46
N PHE A 39 2.18 -5.74 -5.63
CA PHE A 39 1.63 -4.47 -6.09
C PHE A 39 0.51 -3.99 -5.17
N VAL A 40 -0.48 -4.86 -4.89
CA VAL A 40 -1.60 -4.53 -3.98
C VAL A 40 -1.10 -4.24 -2.56
N ALA A 41 -0.18 -5.06 -2.04
CA ALA A 41 0.44 -4.83 -0.75
C ALA A 41 1.23 -3.51 -0.73
N GLY A 42 1.94 -3.18 -1.81
CA GLY A 42 2.66 -1.93 -1.99
C GLY A 42 1.75 -0.71 -1.94
N LEU A 43 0.56 -0.78 -2.53
CA LEU A 43 -0.44 0.30 -2.44
C LEU A 43 -0.89 0.52 -0.98
N GLY A 44 -1.24 -0.54 -0.26
CA GLY A 44 -1.60 -0.44 1.15
C GLY A 44 -0.43 0.10 1.99
N TRP A 45 0.79 -0.21 1.59
CA TRP A 45 1.97 0.27 2.27
C TRP A 45 2.20 1.77 2.09
N VAL A 46 2.02 2.29 0.87
CA VAL A 46 2.04 3.73 0.57
C VAL A 46 1.00 4.47 1.39
N VAL A 47 -0.23 3.95 1.47
CA VAL A 47 -1.30 4.54 2.31
C VAL A 47 -0.92 4.54 3.79
N SER A 48 -0.32 3.47 4.29
CA SER A 48 0.08 3.38 5.71
C SER A 48 1.25 4.31 6.06
N ILE A 49 2.15 4.58 5.12
CA ILE A 49 3.25 5.54 5.30
C ILE A 49 2.66 6.96 5.38
N ASP A 50 1.71 7.27 4.51
CA ASP A 50 1.03 8.56 4.50
C ASP A 50 0.35 8.87 5.84
N ASP A 51 -0.47 7.94 6.34
CA ASP A 51 -1.15 8.06 7.65
C ASP A 51 -0.15 8.20 8.82
N ALA A 52 0.98 7.47 8.75
CA ALA A 52 2.04 7.60 9.75
C ALA A 52 2.74 8.97 9.71
N ILE A 53 2.86 9.60 8.54
CA ILE A 53 3.42 10.95 8.40
C ILE A 53 2.44 11.99 8.92
N GLU A 54 1.16 11.88 8.60
CA GLU A 54 0.11 12.77 9.12
C GLU A 54 0.12 12.76 10.66
N HIS A 55 0.10 11.57 11.26
CA HIS A 55 0.14 11.44 12.72
C HIS A 55 1.44 11.98 13.35
N ALA A 56 2.56 11.95 12.62
CA ALA A 56 3.85 12.40 13.13
C ALA A 56 4.05 13.91 13.00
N THR A 57 3.41 14.52 12.00
CA THR A 57 3.61 15.94 11.65
C THR A 57 2.41 16.82 11.96
N ALA A 58 1.24 16.23 12.21
CA ALA A 58 -0.06 16.88 12.32
C ALA A 58 -0.41 17.77 11.09
N LEU A 59 0.24 17.51 9.95
CA LEU A 59 0.00 18.21 8.70
C LEU A 59 -0.82 17.30 7.78
N PRO A 60 -1.83 17.85 7.08
CA PRO A 60 -2.60 17.09 6.11
C PRO A 60 -1.69 16.59 5.00
N THR A 61 -1.78 15.30 4.71
CA THR A 61 -0.96 14.63 3.71
C THR A 61 -1.66 14.58 2.36
N PRO A 62 -0.91 14.45 1.24
CA PRO A 62 -1.49 14.49 -0.10
C PRO A 62 -2.51 13.37 -0.38
N LEU A 63 -2.32 12.20 0.22
CA LEU A 63 -3.19 11.04 0.03
C LEU A 63 -4.50 11.16 0.83
N ASP A 64 -4.45 11.76 2.02
CA ASP A 64 -5.65 12.12 2.78
C ASP A 64 -6.51 13.17 2.05
N GLU A 65 -5.87 14.20 1.47
CA GLU A 65 -6.58 15.18 0.62
C GLU A 65 -7.15 14.54 -0.65
N LEU A 66 -6.42 13.62 -1.29
CA LEU A 66 -6.91 12.85 -2.43
C LEU A 66 -8.13 12.00 -2.04
N TRP A 67 -8.08 11.36 -0.87
CA TRP A 67 -9.18 10.57 -0.34
C TRP A 67 -10.43 11.43 -0.14
N LYS A 68 -10.30 12.54 0.58
CA LYS A 68 -11.42 13.45 0.89
C LYS A 68 -12.05 14.06 -0.36
N ARG A 69 -11.23 14.45 -1.34
CA ARG A 69 -11.71 15.21 -2.52
C ARG A 69 -12.21 14.32 -3.65
N ILE A 70 -11.65 13.13 -3.82
CA ILE A 70 -11.93 12.29 -5.00
C ILE A 70 -12.49 10.95 -4.59
N VAL A 71 -11.82 10.21 -3.71
CA VAL A 71 -12.18 8.81 -3.44
C VAL A 71 -13.46 8.70 -2.61
N TYR A 72 -13.54 9.44 -1.50
CA TYR A 72 -14.69 9.44 -0.61
C TYR A 72 -16.02 9.75 -1.29
N PRO A 73 -16.16 10.83 -2.10
CA PRO A 73 -17.44 11.11 -2.77
C PRO A 73 -17.85 10.00 -3.75
N VAL A 74 -16.91 9.35 -4.43
CA VAL A 74 -17.21 8.21 -5.31
C VAL A 74 -17.68 7.00 -4.51
N VAL A 75 -17.01 6.68 -3.40
CA VAL A 75 -17.41 5.58 -2.51
C VAL A 75 -18.80 5.84 -1.93
N ALA A 76 -19.07 7.06 -1.47
CA ALA A 76 -20.37 7.45 -0.93
C ALA A 76 -21.50 7.29 -1.95
N GLN A 77 -21.27 7.64 -3.22
CA GLN A 77 -22.24 7.43 -4.30
C GLN A 77 -22.55 5.95 -4.55
N ILE A 78 -21.52 5.10 -4.52
CA ILE A 78 -21.69 3.65 -4.70
C ILE A 78 -22.45 3.05 -3.51
N GLU A 79 -22.14 3.47 -2.29
CA GLU A 79 -22.80 2.98 -1.07
C GLU A 79 -24.28 3.37 -1.03
N GLU A 80 -24.62 4.58 -1.48
CA GLU A 80 -26.00 5.05 -1.60
C GLU A 80 -26.80 4.29 -2.66
N GLN A 81 -26.16 3.86 -3.77
CA GLN A 81 -26.80 3.02 -4.80
C GLN A 81 -26.99 1.57 -4.38
N SER A 82 -26.20 1.09 -3.40
CA SER A 82 -26.25 -0.29 -2.93
C SER A 82 -27.23 -0.50 -1.76
N ARG A 83 -27.95 0.56 -1.35
CA ARG A 83 -28.89 0.58 -0.23
C ARG A 83 -30.34 0.68 -0.70
#